data_AF-A0A3A6Q5Z5-F1
#
_entry.id   AF-A0A3A6Q5Z5-F1
#
_cell.length_a   1.000
_cell.length_b   1.000
_cell.length_c   1.000
_cell.angle_alpha   90.00
_cell.angle_beta   90.00
_cell.angle_gamma   90.00
#
_symmetry.space_group_name_H-M   'P 1'
#
loop_
_entity.id
_entity.type
_entity.pdbx_description
1 polymer ?
#
loop_
_entity_poly.entity_id
_entity_poly.type
_entity_poly.pdbx_seq_one_letter_code
_entity_poly.pdbx_strand_id
1 'polypeptide(L)'
;MDAVSVDIDSDDIPLVTATVAIAFGSLFVIVGNAEGHFLSILSLVGGTVAFVWFALQRIEPVEAKLAIPVSAMVLGSVLVGFDVPNLFEFDGPLGAALFVYGAIRLLGYVDE
;
A
#
# COMPACT_ATOMS: atom_id res chain seq x y z
N MET A 1 23.85 -5.55 -18.03
CA MET A 1 22.49 -5.62 -17.45
C MET A 1 21.60 -5.00 -18.50
N ASP A 2 20.88 -5.82 -19.25
CA ASP A 2 19.94 -5.31 -20.24
C ASP A 2 18.79 -4.63 -19.48
N ALA A 3 18.62 -3.33 -19.70
CA ALA A 3 17.51 -2.60 -19.13
C ALA A 3 16.23 -3.14 -19.78
N VAL A 4 15.45 -3.90 -19.03
CA VAL A 4 14.08 -4.25 -19.43
C VAL A 4 13.33 -2.92 -19.50
N SER A 5 12.97 -2.51 -20.71
CA SER A 5 12.11 -1.34 -20.91
C SER A 5 10.72 -1.70 -20.42
N VAL A 6 10.35 -1.17 -19.25
CA VAL A 6 8.96 -1.19 -18.79
C VAL A 6 8.26 -0.05 -19.51
N ASP A 7 7.38 -0.38 -20.45
CA ASP A 7 6.48 0.60 -21.04
C ASP A 7 5.40 0.92 -20.00
N ILE A 8 5.29 2.19 -19.61
CA ILE A 8 4.33 2.67 -18.61
C ILE A 8 3.43 3.66 -19.32
N ASP A 9 2.16 3.30 -19.48
CA ASP A 9 1.17 4.22 -20.02
C ASP A 9 1.10 5.48 -19.14
N SER A 10 0.91 6.63 -19.77
CA SER A 10 0.91 7.91 -19.03
C SER A 10 -0.16 7.96 -17.94
N ASP A 11 -1.26 7.23 -18.15
CA ASP A 11 -2.37 7.11 -17.20
C ASP A 11 -1.99 6.27 -15.97
N ASP A 12 -0.98 5.41 -16.05
CA ASP A 12 -0.47 4.53 -14.97
C ASP A 12 0.51 5.23 -14.04
N ILE A 13 1.08 6.37 -14.46
CA ILE A 13 2.08 7.13 -13.70
C ILE A 13 1.63 7.40 -12.25
N PRO A 14 0.38 7.81 -11.95
CA PRO A 14 -0.06 8.05 -10.57
C PRO A 14 -0.04 6.79 -9.71
N LEU A 15 -0.47 5.64 -10.25
CA LEU A 15 -0.44 4.35 -9.55
C LEU A 15 0.99 3.91 -9.28
N VAL A 16 1.85 3.97 -10.30
CA VAL A 16 3.27 3.62 -10.17
C VAL A 16 3.95 4.51 -9.13
N THR A 17 3.66 5.81 -9.13
CA THR A 17 4.21 6.76 -8.16
C THR A 17 3.76 6.41 -6.74
N ALA A 18 2.48 6.06 -6.55
CA ALA A 18 1.97 5.62 -5.27
C ALA A 18 2.63 4.32 -4.80
N THR A 19 2.82 3.34 -5.69
CA THR A 19 3.53 2.09 -5.39
C THR A 19 4.99 2.34 -5.00
N VAL A 20 5.68 3.23 -5.69
CA VAL A 20 7.05 3.63 -5.35
C VAL A 20 7.10 4.28 -3.97
N ALA A 21 6.15 5.16 -3.63
CA ALA A 21 6.06 5.76 -2.30
C ALA A 21 5.84 4.70 -1.21
N ILE A 22 4.97 3.72 -1.43
CA ILE A 22 4.78 2.60 -0.50
C ILE A 22 6.10 1.83 -0.32
N ALA A 23 6.78 1.49 -1.41
CA ALA A 23 8.04 0.75 -1.37
C ALA A 23 9.15 1.49 -0.61
N PHE A 24 9.28 2.81 -0.81
CA PHE A 24 10.20 3.63 -0.02
C PHE A 24 9.82 3.65 1.47
N GLY A 25 8.52 3.80 1.77
CA GLY A 25 8.02 3.73 3.15
C GLY A 25 8.39 2.42 3.83
N SER A 26 8.18 1.29 3.14
CA SER A 26 8.53 -0.05 3.64
C SER A 26 10.04 -0.20 3.82
N LEU A 27 10.85 0.30 2.89
CA LEU A 27 12.30 0.24 2.99
C LEU A 27 12.81 1.06 4.19
N PHE A 28 12.24 2.24 4.44
CA PHE A 28 12.59 3.05 5.61
C PHE A 28 12.26 2.33 6.92
N VAL A 29 11.12 1.65 7.00
CA VAL A 29 10.75 0.82 8.15
C VAL A 29 11.77 -0.31 8.35
N ILE A 30 12.04 -1.10 7.31
CA ILE A 30 12.88 -2.31 7.41
C ILE A 30 14.36 -1.98 7.63
N VAL A 31 14.93 -1.06 6.84
CA VAL A 31 16.37 -0.79 6.82
C VAL A 31 16.73 0.35 7.77
N GLY A 32 15.86 1.35 7.88
CA GLY A 32 16.09 2.52 8.71
C GLY A 32 15.68 2.33 10.17
N ASN A 33 15.03 1.22 10.53
CA ASN A 33 14.34 1.05 11.81
C ASN A 33 13.47 2.27 12.13
N ALA A 34 12.83 2.84 11.10
CA ALA A 34 12.15 4.12 11.15
C ALA A 34 10.65 3.96 11.43
N GLU A 35 10.28 2.93 12.19
CA GLU A 35 8.91 2.76 12.69
C GLU A 35 8.52 4.01 13.49
N GLY A 36 7.32 4.53 13.25
CA GLY A 36 6.86 5.78 13.89
C GLY A 36 7.50 7.07 13.35
N HIS A 37 8.44 7.01 12.40
CA HIS A 37 9.01 8.21 11.79
C HIS A 37 8.02 8.86 10.81
N PHE A 38 7.92 10.20 10.85
CA PHE A 38 6.93 10.92 10.03
C PHE A 38 7.05 10.61 8.53
N LEU A 39 8.27 10.51 8.00
CA LEU A 39 8.48 10.21 6.57
C LEU A 39 8.09 8.78 6.19
N SER A 40 8.31 7.78 7.06
CA SER A 40 7.93 6.40 6.77
C SER A 40 6.40 6.26 6.80
N ILE A 41 5.74 6.87 7.79
CA ILE A 41 4.28 6.93 7.89
C ILE A 41 3.69 7.63 6.66
N LEU A 42 4.18 8.83 6.33
CA LEU A 42 3.65 9.60 5.20
C LEU A 42 3.83 8.85 3.88
N SER A 43 4.99 8.23 3.67
CA SER A 43 5.28 7.49 2.44
C SER A 43 4.46 6.20 2.35
N LEU A 44 4.35 5.45 3.45
CA LEU A 44 3.68 4.16 3.48
C LEU A 44 2.16 4.30 3.51
N VAL A 45 1.61 5.02 4.50
CA VAL A 45 0.16 5.23 4.64
C VAL A 45 -0.35 6.16 3.55
N GLY A 46 0.33 7.28 3.32
CA GLY A 46 -0.06 8.23 2.27
C GLY A 46 0.04 7.62 0.88
N GLY A 47 1.11 6.86 0.59
CA GLY A 47 1.24 6.10 -0.64
C GLY A 47 0.13 5.05 -0.81
N THR A 48 -0.24 4.35 0.26
CA THR A 48 -1.33 3.35 0.25
C THR A 48 -2.68 3.99 -0.04
N VAL A 49 -3.00 5.10 0.61
CA VAL A 49 -4.24 5.85 0.38
C VAL A 49 -4.29 6.38 -1.05
N ALA A 50 -3.18 6.94 -1.56
CA ALA A 50 -3.09 7.40 -2.93
C ALA A 50 -3.27 6.25 -3.93
N PHE A 51 -2.62 5.11 -3.70
CA PHE A 51 -2.76 3.92 -4.53
C PHE A 51 -4.22 3.45 -4.59
N VAL A 52 -4.85 3.27 -3.42
CA VAL A 52 -6.26 2.87 -3.32
C VAL A 52 -7.15 3.86 -4.06
N TRP A 53 -6.92 5.16 -3.87
CA TRP A 53 -7.72 6.19 -4.54
C TRP A 53 -7.64 6.08 -6.06
N PHE A 54 -6.43 5.99 -6.63
CA PHE A 54 -6.25 5.85 -8.07
C PHE A 54 -6.74 4.50 -8.59
N ALA A 55 -6.60 3.42 -7.82
CA ALA A 55 -7.09 2.10 -8.19
C ALA A 55 -8.62 2.08 -8.25
N LEU A 56 -9.31 2.68 -7.27
CA LEU A 56 -10.76 2.78 -7.26
C LEU A 56 -11.32 3.60 -8.43
N GLN A 57 -10.59 4.62 -8.90
CA GLN A 57 -10.99 5.38 -10.09
C GLN A 57 -10.99 4.54 -11.38
N ARG A 58 -10.31 3.39 -11.39
CA ARG A 58 -10.25 2.47 -12.53
C ARG A 58 -11.25 1.33 -12.46
N ILE A 59 -11.78 1.05 -11.27
CA ILE A 59 -12.76 -0.01 -11.06
C ILE A 59 -14.15 0.61 -11.19
N GLU A 60 -14.74 0.52 -12.39
CA GLU A 60 -16.14 0.86 -12.62
C GLU A 60 -17.00 -0.40 -12.81
N PRO A 61 -18.04 -0.64 -11.98
CA PRO A 61 -18.50 0.18 -10.85
C PRO A 61 -17.75 -0.10 -9.53
N VAL A 62 -17.60 0.94 -8.70
CA VAL A 62 -17.12 0.78 -7.31
C VAL A 62 -18.18 0.07 -6.47
N GLU A 63 -17.96 -1.21 -6.21
CA GLU A 63 -18.88 -2.05 -5.44
C GLU A 63 -18.54 -2.10 -3.95
N ALA A 64 -19.54 -2.33 -3.10
CA ALA A 64 -19.36 -2.49 -1.65
C ALA A 64 -18.39 -3.62 -1.27
N LYS A 65 -18.19 -4.62 -2.15
CA LYS A 65 -17.21 -5.70 -1.97
C LYS A 65 -15.76 -5.20 -1.89
N LEU A 66 -15.48 -3.99 -2.40
CA LEU A 66 -14.16 -3.34 -2.34
C LEU A 66 -13.86 -2.74 -0.97
N ALA A 67 -14.87 -2.52 -0.11
CA ALA A 67 -14.68 -1.86 1.17
C ALA A 67 -13.76 -2.65 2.13
N ILE A 68 -13.92 -3.99 2.15
CA ILE A 68 -13.10 -4.89 2.98
C ILE A 68 -11.63 -4.88 2.56
N PRO A 69 -11.28 -5.15 1.27
CA PRO A 69 -9.88 -5.16 0.85
C PRO A 69 -9.23 -3.77 0.92
N VAL A 70 -9.96 -2.69 0.59
CA VAL A 70 -9.48 -1.32 0.76
C VAL A 70 -9.15 -1.02 2.23
N SER A 71 -10.09 -1.32 3.14
CA SER A 71 -9.89 -1.08 4.57
C SER A 71 -8.73 -1.93 5.11
N ALA A 72 -8.64 -3.20 4.71
CA ALA A 72 -7.54 -4.07 5.10
C ALA A 72 -6.19 -3.54 4.63
N MET A 73 -6.11 -3.03 3.40
CA MET A 73 -4.88 -2.47 2.85
C MET A 73 -4.43 -1.22 3.61
N VAL A 74 -5.36 -0.28 3.85
CA VAL A 74 -5.07 0.96 4.59
C VAL A 74 -4.73 0.67 6.05
N LEU A 75 -5.52 -0.14 6.75
CA LEU A 75 -5.24 -0.53 8.14
C LEU A 75 -3.91 -1.27 8.25
N GLY A 76 -3.61 -2.17 7.31
CA GLY A 76 -2.34 -2.86 7.23
C GLY A 76 -1.16 -1.91 7.11
N SER A 77 -1.28 -0.88 6.26
CA SER A 77 -0.25 0.17 6.14
C SER A 77 -0.07 0.95 7.44
N VAL A 78 -1.15 1.26 8.16
CA VAL A 78 -1.06 1.96 9.45
C VAL A 78 -0.32 1.11 10.48
N LEU A 79 -0.65 -0.17 10.60
CA LEU A 79 0.00 -1.09 11.53
C LEU A 79 1.49 -1.32 11.20
N VAL A 80 1.88 -1.22 9.93
CA VAL A 80 3.30 -1.31 9.52
C VAL A 80 4.04 0.01 9.75
N GLY A 81 3.39 1.15 9.51
CA GLY A 81 4.03 2.46 9.57
C GLY A 81 4.15 3.03 10.98
N PHE A 82 3.19 2.71 11.84
CA PHE A 82 3.20 3.13 13.23
C PHE A 82 3.79 2.03 14.11
N ASP A 83 4.81 2.38 14.88
CA ASP A 83 5.08 1.68 16.13
C ASP A 83 3.88 1.98 17.03
N VAL A 84 3.01 0.99 17.26
CA VAL A 84 1.88 1.11 18.18
C VAL A 84 2.36 0.51 19.50
N PRO A 85 2.92 1.31 20.43
CA PRO A 85 3.42 0.78 21.68
C PRO A 85 2.19 0.55 22.55
N ASN A 86 1.61 -0.65 22.50
CA ASN A 86 0.74 -1.30 23.51
C ASN A 86 -0.40 -2.20 22.98
N LEU A 87 -0.49 -2.55 21.67
CA LEU A 87 -1.57 -3.46 21.23
C LEU A 87 -1.09 -4.90 21.04
N PHE A 88 -0.08 -5.20 20.22
CA PHE A 88 0.50 -6.54 20.11
C PHE A 88 1.99 -6.54 19.71
N GLU A 89 2.75 -7.52 20.18
CA GLU A 89 4.13 -7.81 19.71
C GLU A 89 4.19 -8.23 18.22
N PHE A 90 3.03 -8.28 17.56
CA PHE A 90 2.79 -8.81 16.20
C PHE A 90 2.23 -7.76 15.23
N ASP A 91 2.17 -6.48 15.62
CA ASP A 91 1.53 -5.42 14.82
C ASP A 91 2.16 -5.26 13.43
N GLY A 92 3.49 -5.39 13.31
CA GLY A 92 4.19 -5.40 12.03
C GLY A 92 3.78 -6.55 11.10
N PRO A 93 3.95 -7.83 11.49
CA PRO A 93 3.53 -8.98 10.68
C PRO A 93 2.04 -9.01 10.35
N LEU A 94 1.17 -8.65 11.31
CA LEU A 94 -0.27 -8.56 11.09
C LEU A 94 -0.61 -7.45 10.09
N GLY A 95 0.03 -6.29 10.22
CA GLY A 95 -0.13 -5.17 9.30
C GLY A 95 0.28 -5.55 7.88
N ALA A 96 1.42 -6.20 7.71
CA ALA A 96 1.88 -6.69 6.41
C ALA A 96 0.91 -7.72 5.80
N ALA A 97 0.38 -8.65 6.62
CA ALA A 97 -0.60 -9.62 6.16
C ALA A 97 -1.91 -8.97 5.69
N LEU A 98 -2.43 -8.00 6.44
CA LEU A 98 -3.63 -7.22 6.05
C LEU A 98 -3.38 -6.41 4.78
N PHE A 99 -2.21 -5.80 4.67
CA PHE A 99 -1.79 -5.05 3.48
C PHE A 99 -1.80 -5.93 2.24
N VAL A 100 -1.13 -7.08 2.31
CA VAL A 100 -1.04 -8.05 1.20
C VAL A 100 -2.41 -8.64 0.87
N TYR A 101 -3.23 -8.98 1.86
CA TYR A 101 -4.60 -9.44 1.64
C TYR A 101 -5.43 -8.42 0.86
N GLY A 102 -5.38 -7.16 1.27
CA GLY A 102 -6.08 -6.07 0.59
C GLY A 102 -5.60 -5.91 -0.85
N ALA A 103 -4.29 -5.89 -1.07
CA ALA A 103 -3.68 -5.74 -2.40
C ALA A 103 -4.03 -6.89 -3.36
N ILE A 104 -3.93 -8.15 -2.92
CA ILE A 104 -4.28 -9.32 -3.75
C ILE A 104 -5.75 -9.28 -4.15
N ARG A 105 -6.64 -8.94 -3.21
CA ARG A 105 -8.07 -8.86 -3.49
C ARG A 105 -8.38 -7.72 -4.44
N LEU A 106 -7.70 -6.57 -4.31
CA LEU A 106 -7.88 -5.43 -5.21
C LEU A 106 -7.44 -5.75 -6.64
N LEU A 107 -6.32 -6.47 -6.81
CA LEU A 107 -5.83 -6.95 -8.11
C LEU A 107 -6.90 -7.78 -8.84
N GLY A 108 -7.54 -8.70 -8.12
CA GLY A 108 -8.60 -9.54 -8.70
C GLY A 108 -9.83 -8.78 -9.21
N TYR A 109 -10.01 -7.51 -8.85
CA TYR A 109 -11.08 -6.65 -9.37
C TYR A 109 -10.63 -5.68 -10.47
N VAL A 110 -9.32 -5.54 -10.68
CA VAL A 110 -8.76 -4.72 -11.77
C VAL A 110 -8.59 -5.56 -13.04
N ASP A 111 -8.37 -6.87 -12.90
CA ASP A 111 -8.21 -7.81 -14.03
C ASP A 111 -9.55 -8.41 -14.55
N GLU A 112 -10.68 -8.14 -13.88
CA GLU A 112 -12.04 -8.53 -14.31
C GLU A 112 -12.69 -7.44 -15.19
#